data_AF-A0A416GDW8-F1
#
_entry.id   AF-A0A416GDW8-F1
#
_cell.length_a   1.000
_cell.length_b   1.000
_cell.length_c   1.000
_cell.angle_alpha   90.00
_cell.angle_beta   90.00
_cell.angle_gamma   90.00
#
_symmetry.space_group_name_H-M   'P 1'
#
loop_
_entity.id
_entity.type
_entity.pdbx_description
1 polymer ?
#
loop_
_entity_poly.entity_id
_entity_poly.type
_entity_poly.pdbx_seq_one_letter_code
_entity_poly.pdbx_strand_id
1 'polypeptide(L)'
;MRTLKNLLLASVVGGATLGMSSCSENSGNGNGGGGAGNQTIEATWSNYSGYTRVVSEVLERDAFSIYALWKGTNNLPADEAGRVEELEIPAMLADGYGNLFKKHQAGSTYPNAKVCLQTIIAASVDIATEVSEQKIAAPYNEKNVYGVESWYSFNSYTDYDDNIESIENAYLGGPEDNRDEATSLYAAVKAVNATLAEQVKSDIEASHQALKAAKEQGCFRDAVLAYANNNIKSPQVEQAITTIGTLAQSLEQLNGAVEAISETVADQVVTNYVDRTVIPTYTNLKNEAGKLVEAVSKYTQNPTQENLDAACQQWKQTRIPWERSEAFLFGPVADQQFDPHLDSWPLSQLNIKSILRGNFDWANEDGSSMGANTLGFHTLELLLFENGNPRLVKTFIKDGMVTIQ
;
A
#
# COMPACT_ATOMS: atom_id res chain seq x y z
N MET A 1 -21.32 -5.78 -22.48
CA MET A 1 -22.32 -5.41 -21.46
C MET A 1 -21.76 -5.78 -20.10
N ARG A 2 -20.98 -4.87 -19.48
CA ARG A 2 -20.71 -4.88 -18.05
C ARG A 2 -21.45 -3.67 -17.49
N THR A 3 -22.34 -3.94 -16.54
CA THR A 3 -23.34 -3.02 -15.97
C THR A 3 -22.71 -2.09 -14.94
N LEU A 4 -23.15 -0.83 -15.00
CA LEU A 4 -22.90 0.27 -14.07
C LEU A 4 -22.54 -0.12 -12.62
N LYS A 5 -21.37 0.30 -12.16
CA LYS A 5 -21.14 0.67 -10.77
C LYS A 5 -21.07 2.19 -10.70
N ASN A 6 -22.19 2.82 -10.37
CA ASN A 6 -22.19 4.19 -9.84
C ASN A 6 -22.75 4.14 -8.42
N LEU A 7 -22.08 4.88 -7.54
CA LEU A 7 -22.40 5.14 -6.14
C LEU A 7 -23.90 5.37 -5.89
N LEU A 8 -24.40 4.81 -4.78
CA LEU A 8 -25.46 5.41 -3.97
C LEU A 8 -25.33 4.95 -2.51
N LEU A 9 -24.88 5.88 -1.66
CA LEU A 9 -25.19 5.85 -0.23
C LEU A 9 -26.70 6.11 -0.07
N ALA A 10 -27.45 5.13 0.40
CA ALA A 10 -28.65 5.33 1.22
C ALA A 10 -29.00 4.03 1.95
N SER A 11 -29.18 4.16 3.26
CA SER A 11 -29.55 3.13 4.23
C SER A 11 -30.87 2.42 3.90
N VAL A 12 -30.86 1.07 3.90
CA VAL A 12 -32.03 0.24 4.23
C VAL A 12 -31.59 -0.94 5.09
N VAL A 13 -32.11 -0.98 6.31
CA VAL A 13 -32.07 -2.11 7.23
C VAL A 13 -33.07 -3.17 6.72
N GLY A 14 -32.60 -4.40 6.51
CA GLY A 14 -33.45 -5.53 6.12
C GLY A 14 -32.64 -6.83 6.08
N GLY A 15 -32.83 -7.67 7.11
CA GLY A 15 -31.97 -8.79 7.45
C GLY A 15 -31.89 -9.90 6.41
N ALA A 16 -30.65 -10.27 6.09
CA ALA A 16 -30.24 -11.63 5.79
C ALA A 16 -28.98 -11.89 6.64
N THR A 17 -29.11 -12.67 7.71
CA THR A 17 -27.97 -13.16 8.49
C THR A 17 -27.25 -14.23 7.67
N LEU A 18 -26.48 -13.79 6.67
CA LEU A 18 -25.28 -14.51 6.27
C LEU A 18 -24.33 -14.37 7.46
N GLY A 19 -23.91 -15.49 8.04
CA GLY A 19 -22.91 -15.48 9.11
C GLY A 19 -21.61 -14.92 8.56
N MET A 20 -21.43 -13.60 8.63
CA MET A 20 -20.13 -12.99 8.44
C MET A 20 -19.23 -13.57 9.52
N SER A 21 -18.20 -14.30 9.11
CA SER A 21 -17.12 -14.73 10.00
C SER A 21 -16.49 -13.47 10.58
N SER A 22 -16.86 -13.12 11.82
CA SER A 22 -16.29 -11.99 12.53
C SER A 22 -14.88 -12.36 12.97
N CYS A 23 -13.90 -11.49 12.71
CA CYS A 23 -12.57 -11.66 13.26
C CYS A 23 -12.58 -11.72 14.79
N SER A 24 -11.73 -12.59 15.32
CA SER A 24 -11.47 -12.78 16.74
C SER A 24 -10.66 -11.64 17.32
N GLU A 25 -10.97 -11.28 18.57
CA GLU A 25 -10.15 -10.34 19.34
C GLU A 25 -8.81 -11.00 19.71
N ASN A 26 -7.73 -10.20 19.76
CA ASN A 26 -6.46 -10.63 20.32
C ASN A 26 -6.51 -10.63 21.86
N SER A 27 -7.34 -11.48 22.46
CA SER A 27 -7.50 -11.55 23.93
C SER A 27 -6.51 -12.52 24.61
N GLY A 28 -5.52 -13.03 23.87
CA GLY A 28 -4.67 -14.15 24.30
C GLY A 28 -3.24 -13.74 24.57
N ASN A 29 -2.77 -13.97 25.80
CA ASN A 29 -1.36 -14.10 26.18
C ASN A 29 -0.75 -15.39 25.56
N GLY A 30 -0.94 -15.56 24.25
CA GLY A 30 -0.67 -16.76 23.48
C GLY A 30 0.83 -16.85 23.18
N ASN A 31 1.48 -17.78 23.86
CA ASN A 31 2.88 -18.13 23.74
C ASN A 31 3.15 -18.87 22.39
N GLY A 32 2.75 -18.27 21.27
CA GLY A 32 3.08 -18.72 19.91
C GLY A 32 4.37 -18.03 19.46
N GLY A 33 5.45 -18.81 19.35
CA GLY A 33 6.80 -18.29 19.15
C GLY A 33 6.99 -17.49 17.86
N GLY A 34 7.89 -16.50 17.92
CA GLY A 34 8.52 -15.91 16.74
C GLY A 34 8.14 -14.48 16.36
N GLY A 35 7.71 -13.63 17.29
CA GLY A 35 7.55 -12.19 17.08
C GLY A 35 7.26 -11.53 18.42
N ALA A 36 7.79 -10.33 18.67
CA ALA A 36 7.72 -9.64 19.96
C ALA A 36 6.30 -9.68 20.54
N GLY A 37 6.09 -10.56 21.53
CA GLY A 37 4.76 -10.84 22.05
C GLY A 37 4.16 -9.60 22.69
N ASN A 38 2.89 -9.32 22.35
CA ASN A 38 1.92 -8.45 23.04
C ASN A 38 2.49 -7.64 24.22
N GLN A 39 3.40 -6.71 23.95
CA GLN A 39 4.00 -5.90 25.00
C GLN A 39 3.12 -4.69 25.19
N THR A 40 2.43 -4.63 26.32
CA THR A 40 1.75 -3.41 26.71
C THR A 40 2.74 -2.24 26.73
N ILE A 41 2.52 -1.27 25.85
CA ILE A 41 3.24 -0.01 25.81
C ILE A 41 2.39 1.02 26.55
N GLU A 42 3.02 1.65 27.53
CA GLU A 42 2.45 2.79 28.25
C GLU A 42 3.25 4.04 27.88
N ALA A 43 2.53 5.10 27.52
CA ALA A 43 3.08 6.39 27.11
C ALA A 43 2.27 7.53 27.73
N THR A 44 2.88 8.70 27.90
CA THR A 44 2.10 9.91 28.19
C THR A 44 1.30 10.31 26.95
N TRP A 45 0.18 11.02 27.13
CA TRP A 45 -0.56 11.60 26.01
C TRP A 45 0.32 12.46 25.12
N SER A 46 1.22 13.26 25.71
CA SER A 46 2.16 14.11 24.95
C SER A 46 3.08 13.29 24.05
N ASN A 47 3.61 12.16 24.54
CA ASN A 47 4.47 11.30 23.73
C ASN A 47 3.70 10.59 22.63
N TYR A 48 2.53 10.04 22.95
CA TYR A 48 1.69 9.38 21.95
C TYR A 48 1.26 10.37 20.86
N SER A 49 0.61 11.48 21.24
CA SER A 49 0.08 12.46 20.29
C SER A 49 1.18 13.13 19.46
N GLY A 50 2.33 13.47 20.09
CA GLY A 50 3.49 14.00 19.38
C GLY A 50 4.03 13.03 18.34
N TYR A 51 4.18 11.75 18.71
CA TYR A 51 4.67 10.74 17.79
C TYR A 51 3.69 10.43 16.66
N THR A 52 2.38 10.28 16.97
CA THR A 52 1.34 10.08 15.96
C THR A 52 1.31 11.22 14.94
N ARG A 53 1.46 12.47 15.40
CA ARG A 53 1.60 13.64 14.52
C ARG A 53 2.82 13.51 13.61
N VAL A 54 4.01 13.31 14.19
CA VAL A 54 5.28 13.20 13.44
C VAL A 54 5.20 12.10 12.38
N VAL A 55 4.71 10.90 12.72
CA VAL A 55 4.58 9.80 11.75
C VAL A 55 3.69 10.20 10.57
N SER A 56 2.57 10.88 10.82
CA SER A 56 1.67 11.34 9.74
C SER A 56 2.28 12.42 8.86
N GLU A 57 3.05 13.36 9.43
CA GLU A 57 3.72 14.43 8.69
C GLU A 57 4.88 13.91 7.85
N VAL A 58 5.67 12.96 8.38
CA VAL A 58 6.71 12.27 7.62
C VAL A 58 6.11 11.55 6.42
N LEU A 59 5.01 10.82 6.63
CA LEU A 59 4.29 10.13 5.55
C LEU A 59 3.84 11.09 4.44
N GLU A 60 3.28 12.26 4.81
CA GLU A 60 2.88 13.27 3.82
C GLU A 60 4.07 13.86 3.07
N ARG A 61 5.18 14.14 3.78
CA ARG A 61 6.41 14.64 3.16
C ARG A 61 6.95 13.67 2.12
N ASP A 62 6.96 12.37 2.41
CA ASP A 62 7.46 11.36 1.48
C ASP A 62 6.51 11.16 0.30
N ALA A 63 5.20 11.10 0.54
CA ALA A 63 4.18 11.06 -0.49
C ALA A 63 4.30 12.26 -1.45
N PHE A 64 4.51 13.46 -0.92
CA PHE A 64 4.79 14.66 -1.69
C PHE A 64 6.09 14.56 -2.47
N SER A 65 7.15 14.05 -1.84
CA SER A 65 8.47 13.93 -2.47
C SER A 65 8.44 12.99 -3.67
N ILE A 66 7.78 11.82 -3.55
CA ILE A 66 7.62 10.88 -4.66
C ILE A 66 6.87 11.55 -5.82
N TYR A 67 5.71 12.17 -5.53
CA TYR A 67 4.93 12.90 -6.53
C TYR A 67 5.77 13.97 -7.25
N ALA A 68 6.48 14.79 -6.48
CA ALA A 68 7.30 15.88 -6.97
C ALA A 68 8.44 15.36 -7.86
N LEU A 69 9.11 14.27 -7.47
CA LEU A 69 10.19 13.65 -8.24
C LEU A 69 9.71 13.09 -9.58
N TRP A 70 8.53 12.49 -9.61
CA TRP A 70 7.93 12.01 -10.85
C TRP A 70 7.50 13.16 -11.78
N LYS A 71 6.95 14.25 -11.23
CA LYS A 71 6.49 15.42 -11.99
C LYS A 71 7.61 16.32 -12.49
N GLY A 72 8.61 16.58 -11.65
CA GLY A 72 9.67 17.56 -11.90
C GLY A 72 9.28 18.99 -11.59
N THR A 73 10.26 19.83 -11.23
CA THR A 73 10.02 21.21 -10.76
C THR A 73 9.32 22.09 -11.78
N ASN A 74 9.58 21.90 -13.08
CA ASN A 74 8.97 22.68 -14.15
C ASN A 74 7.47 22.40 -14.33
N ASN A 75 6.98 21.25 -13.81
CA ASN A 75 5.61 20.78 -14.02
C ASN A 75 4.76 20.84 -12.75
N LEU A 76 5.30 21.39 -11.65
CA LEU A 76 4.59 21.59 -10.39
C LEU A 76 3.81 22.92 -10.40
N PRO A 77 2.62 22.96 -9.75
CA PRO A 77 1.97 24.20 -9.34
C PRO A 77 2.92 25.10 -8.52
N ALA A 78 2.75 26.42 -8.63
CA ALA A 78 3.65 27.39 -7.99
C ALA A 78 3.68 27.29 -6.45
N ASP A 79 2.55 26.95 -5.84
CA ASP A 79 2.42 26.70 -4.40
C ASP A 79 3.14 25.42 -3.95
N GLU A 80 3.23 24.41 -4.81
CA GLU A 80 3.96 23.17 -4.53
C GLU A 80 5.46 23.31 -4.82
N ALA A 81 5.85 24.13 -5.81
CA ALA A 81 7.25 24.39 -6.12
C ALA A 81 8.02 24.98 -4.93
N GLY A 82 7.38 25.84 -4.12
CA GLY A 82 7.99 26.37 -2.89
C GLY A 82 8.26 25.29 -1.84
N ARG A 83 7.40 24.27 -1.74
CA ARG A 83 7.57 23.15 -0.80
C ARG A 83 8.77 22.27 -1.15
N VAL A 84 9.13 22.16 -2.43
CA VAL A 84 10.30 21.38 -2.87
C VAL A 84 11.59 21.91 -2.23
N GLU A 85 11.75 23.23 -2.20
CA GLU A 85 12.93 23.88 -1.62
C GLU A 85 12.96 23.70 -0.09
N GLU A 86 11.80 23.84 0.56
CA GLU A 86 11.65 23.64 2.01
C GLU A 86 12.01 22.21 2.45
N LEU A 87 11.61 21.21 1.67
CA LEU A 87 11.79 19.80 1.98
C LEU A 87 13.15 19.24 1.54
N GLU A 88 13.98 20.05 0.87
CA GLU A 88 15.30 19.65 0.35
C GLU A 88 15.24 18.35 -0.48
N ILE A 89 14.20 18.18 -1.33
CA ILE A 89 13.93 16.92 -2.02
C ILE A 89 15.14 16.49 -2.89
N PRO A 90 15.70 15.29 -2.67
CA PRO A 90 16.95 14.88 -3.30
C PRO A 90 16.77 14.48 -4.77
N ALA A 91 17.79 14.74 -5.59
CA ALA A 91 17.89 14.31 -6.98
C ALA A 91 16.72 14.72 -7.89
N MET A 92 16.11 15.88 -7.63
CA MET A 92 14.97 16.35 -8.42
C MET A 92 15.38 16.82 -9.82
N LEU A 93 14.72 16.25 -10.83
CA LEU A 93 14.90 16.63 -12.24
C LEU A 93 13.94 17.75 -12.61
N ALA A 94 14.41 18.70 -13.43
CA ALA A 94 13.58 19.82 -13.87
C ALA A 94 12.30 19.34 -14.58
N ASP A 95 12.43 18.37 -15.48
CA ASP A 95 11.31 17.82 -16.25
C ASP A 95 10.70 16.57 -15.61
N GLY A 96 11.25 16.08 -14.50
CA GLY A 96 10.72 14.95 -13.73
C GLY A 96 11.12 13.57 -14.23
N TYR A 97 11.07 12.59 -13.33
CA TYR A 97 11.36 11.19 -13.65
C TYR A 97 10.37 10.62 -14.67
N GLY A 98 9.11 11.05 -14.65
CA GLY A 98 8.11 10.64 -15.64
C GLY A 98 8.52 10.99 -17.07
N ASN A 99 9.08 12.19 -17.30
CA ASN A 99 9.60 12.54 -18.63
C ASN A 99 10.90 11.80 -18.97
N LEU A 100 11.76 11.52 -17.99
CA LEU A 100 12.94 10.68 -18.21
C LEU A 100 12.53 9.29 -18.71
N PHE A 101 11.56 8.67 -18.05
CA PHE A 101 11.03 7.35 -18.40
C PHE A 101 10.36 7.36 -19.78
N LYS A 102 9.49 8.35 -20.04
CA LYS A 102 8.83 8.51 -21.35
C LYS A 102 9.78 8.79 -22.49
N LYS A 103 10.82 9.59 -22.25
CA LYS A 103 11.77 9.96 -23.30
C LYS A 103 12.56 8.74 -23.74
N HIS A 104 13.05 7.96 -22.77
CA HIS A 104 14.05 6.89 -22.91
C HIS A 104 15.25 7.31 -23.79
N GLN A 105 16.44 6.81 -23.50
CA GLN A 105 17.62 7.26 -24.25
C GLN A 105 18.70 6.21 -24.26
N ALA A 106 19.21 5.90 -25.47
CA ALA A 106 20.35 5.03 -25.64
C ALA A 106 21.52 5.45 -24.74
N GLY A 107 22.03 4.51 -23.95
CA GLY A 107 23.08 4.74 -22.95
C GLY A 107 22.59 5.19 -21.56
N SER A 108 21.28 5.33 -21.34
CA SER A 108 20.67 5.53 -20.01
C SER A 108 20.17 4.20 -19.42
N THR A 109 19.63 4.25 -18.19
CA THR A 109 18.91 3.14 -17.54
C THR A 109 17.78 2.58 -18.42
N TYR A 110 17.14 3.45 -19.20
CA TYR A 110 16.05 3.10 -20.12
C TYR A 110 16.50 3.37 -21.56
N PRO A 111 17.21 2.44 -22.22
CA PRO A 111 17.79 2.66 -23.53
C PRO A 111 16.78 2.78 -24.67
N ASN A 112 15.57 2.23 -24.51
CA ASN A 112 14.46 2.29 -25.46
C ASN A 112 13.12 1.98 -24.76
N ALA A 113 12.01 2.09 -25.50
CA ALA A 113 10.67 1.90 -24.99
C ALA A 113 10.38 0.44 -24.58
N LYS A 114 10.98 -0.55 -25.26
CA LYS A 114 10.83 -1.96 -24.86
C LYS A 114 11.42 -2.26 -23.49
N VAL A 115 12.58 -1.69 -23.16
CA VAL A 115 13.16 -1.82 -21.83
C VAL A 115 12.28 -1.16 -20.76
N CYS A 116 11.60 -0.06 -21.10
CA CYS A 116 10.59 0.51 -20.22
C CYS A 116 9.43 -0.48 -19.99
N LEU A 117 8.91 -1.15 -21.03
CA LEU A 117 7.88 -2.18 -20.87
C LEU A 117 8.37 -3.36 -20.00
N GLN A 118 9.60 -3.82 -20.21
CA GLN A 118 10.23 -4.87 -19.39
C GLN A 118 10.35 -4.44 -17.93
N THR A 119 10.62 -3.15 -17.66
CA THR A 119 10.67 -2.60 -16.30
C THR A 119 9.28 -2.62 -15.64
N ILE A 120 8.23 -2.23 -16.37
CA ILE A 120 6.84 -2.29 -15.89
C ILE A 120 6.43 -3.74 -15.58
N ILE A 121 6.80 -4.68 -16.46
CA ILE A 121 6.54 -6.10 -16.28
C ILE A 121 7.28 -6.63 -15.06
N ALA A 122 8.57 -6.33 -14.92
CA ALA A 122 9.38 -6.77 -13.79
C ALA A 122 8.80 -6.30 -12.45
N ALA A 123 8.45 -5.02 -12.33
CA ALA A 123 7.81 -4.50 -11.11
C ALA A 123 6.45 -5.16 -10.82
N SER A 124 5.68 -5.50 -11.87
CA SER A 124 4.41 -6.25 -11.71
C SER A 124 4.63 -7.70 -11.27
N VAL A 125 5.68 -8.36 -11.77
CA VAL A 125 6.09 -9.70 -11.36
C VAL A 125 6.57 -9.69 -9.91
N ASP A 126 7.37 -8.69 -9.54
CA ASP A 126 7.91 -8.54 -8.18
C ASP A 126 6.78 -8.46 -7.16
N ILE A 127 5.81 -7.55 -7.35
CA ILE A 127 4.70 -7.42 -6.40
C ILE A 127 3.75 -8.63 -6.41
N ALA A 128 3.49 -9.26 -7.56
CA ALA A 128 2.71 -10.50 -7.59
C ALA A 128 3.41 -11.63 -6.81
N THR A 129 4.73 -11.75 -6.99
CA THR A 129 5.55 -12.73 -6.28
C THR A 129 5.58 -12.42 -4.79
N GLU A 130 5.76 -11.16 -4.41
CA GLU A 130 5.78 -10.71 -3.03
C GLU A 130 4.46 -10.97 -2.32
N VAL A 131 3.32 -10.60 -2.92
CA VAL A 131 1.99 -10.87 -2.34
C VAL A 131 1.79 -12.38 -2.15
N SER A 132 2.10 -13.18 -3.16
CA SER A 132 1.96 -14.64 -3.11
C SER A 132 2.87 -15.27 -2.05
N GLU A 133 4.17 -15.01 -2.11
CA GLU A 133 5.19 -15.76 -1.39
C GLU A 133 5.50 -15.15 -0.02
N GLN A 134 5.59 -13.83 0.07
CA GLN A 134 6.07 -13.12 1.25
C GLN A 134 4.92 -12.61 2.12
N LYS A 135 3.96 -11.86 1.55
CA LYS A 135 2.86 -11.29 2.33
C LYS A 135 1.84 -12.34 2.78
N ILE A 136 1.56 -13.35 1.96
CA ILE A 136 0.60 -14.43 2.30
C ILE A 136 1.29 -15.74 2.69
N ALA A 137 2.06 -16.37 1.79
CA ALA A 137 2.53 -17.73 2.04
C ALA A 137 3.50 -17.83 3.24
N ALA A 138 4.42 -16.88 3.41
CA ALA A 138 5.37 -16.91 4.53
C ALA A 138 4.65 -16.89 5.90
N PRO A 139 3.87 -15.86 6.29
CA PRO A 139 3.23 -15.86 7.60
C PRO A 139 2.23 -17.02 7.79
N TYR A 140 1.56 -17.45 6.71
CA TYR A 140 0.62 -18.58 6.79
C TYR A 140 1.32 -19.92 7.03
N ASN A 141 2.37 -20.23 6.27
CA ASN A 141 3.09 -21.51 6.38
C ASN A 141 3.98 -21.56 7.62
N GLU A 142 4.57 -20.44 8.01
CA GLU A 142 5.34 -20.30 9.25
C GLU A 142 4.45 -20.24 10.49
N LYS A 143 3.12 -20.09 10.31
CA LYS A 143 2.14 -19.94 11.39
C LYS A 143 2.46 -18.72 12.27
N ASN A 144 3.00 -17.68 11.65
CA ASN A 144 3.49 -16.47 12.30
C ASN A 144 2.52 -15.31 12.10
N VAL A 145 1.69 -15.07 13.11
CA VAL A 145 0.70 -13.99 13.11
C VAL A 145 1.35 -12.61 13.10
N TYR A 146 2.51 -12.45 13.74
CA TYR A 146 3.23 -11.19 13.79
C TYR A 146 3.94 -10.86 12.47
N GLY A 147 4.02 -11.83 11.55
CA GLY A 147 4.46 -11.60 10.18
C GLY A 147 3.37 -11.08 9.26
N VAL A 148 2.10 -11.07 9.68
CA VAL A 148 0.98 -10.64 8.83
C VAL A 148 0.95 -9.12 8.72
N GLU A 149 1.32 -8.59 7.56
CA GLU A 149 1.22 -7.16 7.24
C GLU A 149 -0.22 -6.64 7.36
N SER A 150 -0.40 -5.42 7.89
CA SER A 150 -1.70 -4.77 8.10
C SER A 150 -2.70 -5.50 9.00
N TRP A 151 -2.21 -6.30 9.94
CA TRP A 151 -3.07 -7.04 10.87
C TRP A 151 -3.68 -6.16 11.96
N TYR A 152 -3.11 -5.00 12.30
CA TYR A 152 -3.66 -4.13 13.36
C TYR A 152 -5.06 -3.62 12.99
N SER A 153 -5.26 -3.30 11.72
CA SER A 153 -6.51 -2.79 11.13
C SER A 153 -7.33 -3.86 10.38
N PHE A 154 -6.91 -5.13 10.42
CA PHE A 154 -7.47 -6.26 9.66
C PHE A 154 -7.64 -5.93 8.17
N ASN A 155 -6.66 -5.22 7.60
CA ASN A 155 -6.72 -4.72 6.23
C ASN A 155 -5.91 -5.54 5.22
N SER A 156 -5.15 -6.56 5.66
CA SER A 156 -4.27 -7.39 4.83
C SER A 156 -4.85 -7.79 3.48
N TYR A 157 -6.05 -8.42 3.43
CA TYR A 157 -6.63 -8.82 2.15
C TYR A 157 -7.09 -7.64 1.27
N THR A 158 -7.39 -6.48 1.86
CA THR A 158 -7.67 -5.26 1.07
C THR A 158 -6.37 -4.76 0.44
N ASP A 159 -5.30 -4.67 1.23
CA ASP A 159 -3.98 -4.22 0.78
C ASP A 159 -3.48 -5.10 -0.36
N TYR A 160 -3.50 -6.42 -0.15
CA TYR A 160 -3.07 -7.38 -1.18
C TYR A 160 -3.92 -7.32 -2.45
N ASP A 161 -5.21 -7.01 -2.34
CA ASP A 161 -6.12 -6.83 -3.49
C ASP A 161 -5.83 -5.53 -4.24
N ASP A 162 -5.50 -4.46 -3.51
CA ASP A 162 -5.05 -3.20 -4.08
C ASP A 162 -3.65 -3.32 -4.75
N ASN A 163 -2.78 -4.22 -4.26
CA ASN A 163 -1.54 -4.57 -4.98
C ASN A 163 -1.83 -5.25 -6.33
N ILE A 164 -2.81 -6.17 -6.39
CA ILE A 164 -3.23 -6.77 -7.67
C ILE A 164 -3.88 -5.72 -8.58
N GLU A 165 -4.65 -4.78 -8.03
CA GLU A 165 -5.20 -3.64 -8.76
C GLU A 165 -4.08 -2.73 -9.32
N SER A 166 -2.95 -2.61 -8.62
CA SER A 166 -1.75 -1.92 -9.15
C SER A 166 -1.26 -2.57 -10.43
N ILE A 167 -1.18 -3.91 -10.46
CA ILE A 167 -0.83 -4.69 -11.66
C ILE A 167 -1.88 -4.49 -12.76
N GLU A 168 -3.17 -4.56 -12.40
CA GLU A 168 -4.27 -4.35 -13.34
C GLU A 168 -4.14 -2.99 -14.04
N ASN A 169 -3.88 -1.94 -13.27
CA ASN A 169 -3.77 -0.58 -13.78
C ASN A 169 -2.51 -0.36 -14.62
N ALA A 170 -1.40 -1.01 -14.28
CA ALA A 170 -0.20 -1.03 -15.11
C ALA A 170 -0.46 -1.75 -16.44
N TYR A 171 -1.17 -2.88 -16.41
CA TYR A 171 -1.39 -3.74 -17.57
C TYR A 171 -2.46 -3.20 -18.52
N LEU A 172 -3.55 -2.65 -17.99
CA LEU A 172 -4.73 -2.19 -18.74
C LEU A 172 -4.70 -0.69 -19.07
N GLY A 173 -3.65 0.03 -18.67
CA GLY A 173 -3.43 1.42 -19.08
C GLY A 173 -4.22 2.45 -18.26
N GLY A 174 -4.31 2.23 -16.95
CA GLY A 174 -4.85 3.18 -15.97
C GLY A 174 -5.92 2.59 -15.05
N PRO A 175 -6.21 3.26 -13.91
CA PRO A 175 -7.39 3.02 -13.07
C PRO A 175 -8.67 3.03 -13.90
N GLU A 176 -9.68 2.23 -13.54
CA GLU A 176 -10.93 2.06 -14.31
C GLU A 176 -11.53 3.39 -14.81
N ASP A 177 -11.58 4.41 -13.95
CA ASP A 177 -12.16 5.73 -14.26
C ASP A 177 -11.35 6.57 -15.27
N ASN A 178 -10.07 6.25 -15.47
CA ASN A 178 -9.15 6.97 -16.36
C ASN A 178 -8.45 6.04 -17.37
N ARG A 179 -8.92 4.81 -17.53
CA ARG A 179 -8.25 3.76 -18.29
C ARG A 179 -8.29 4.02 -19.80
N ASP A 180 -7.16 3.84 -20.47
CA ASP A 180 -7.09 3.71 -21.93
C ASP A 180 -6.55 2.34 -22.32
N GLU A 181 -7.46 1.36 -22.37
CA GLU A 181 -7.11 -0.01 -22.76
C GLU A 181 -6.57 -0.07 -24.20
N ALA A 182 -6.91 0.87 -25.08
CA ALA A 182 -6.45 0.83 -26.48
C ALA A 182 -4.96 1.16 -26.61
N THR A 183 -4.41 1.93 -25.67
CA THR A 183 -3.00 2.33 -25.61
C THR A 183 -2.29 1.67 -24.41
N SER A 184 -2.60 0.41 -24.13
CA SER A 184 -2.12 -0.33 -22.95
C SER A 184 -1.12 -1.43 -23.30
N LEU A 185 -0.42 -1.94 -22.28
CA LEU A 185 0.42 -3.13 -22.41
C LEU A 185 -0.42 -4.34 -22.85
N TYR A 186 -1.64 -4.48 -22.32
CA TYR A 186 -2.60 -5.48 -22.78
C TYR A 186 -2.88 -5.39 -24.28
N ALA A 187 -3.22 -4.22 -24.82
CA ALA A 187 -3.49 -4.07 -26.26
C ALA A 187 -2.27 -4.36 -27.12
N ALA A 188 -1.09 -3.91 -26.69
CA ALA A 188 0.16 -4.16 -27.40
C ALA A 188 0.53 -5.64 -27.42
N VAL A 189 0.41 -6.35 -26.29
CA VAL A 189 0.63 -7.80 -26.19
C VAL A 189 -0.43 -8.55 -27.00
N LYS A 190 -1.70 -8.14 -26.94
CA LYS A 190 -2.79 -8.79 -27.67
C LYS A 190 -2.58 -8.76 -29.19
N ALA A 191 -1.96 -7.71 -29.72
CA ALA A 191 -1.65 -7.59 -31.13
C ALA A 191 -0.62 -8.63 -31.63
N VAL A 192 0.25 -9.13 -30.75
CA VAL A 192 1.33 -10.08 -31.10
C VAL A 192 1.12 -11.48 -30.52
N ASN A 193 0.39 -11.59 -29.41
CA ASN A 193 0.05 -12.82 -28.72
C ASN A 193 -1.27 -12.67 -27.94
N ALA A 194 -2.39 -12.78 -28.66
CA ALA A 194 -3.73 -12.64 -28.09
C ALA A 194 -4.03 -13.64 -26.97
N THR A 195 -3.55 -14.88 -27.08
CA THR A 195 -3.79 -15.91 -26.05
C THR A 195 -3.14 -15.52 -24.73
N LEU A 196 -1.88 -15.10 -24.75
CA LEU A 196 -1.18 -14.65 -23.53
C LEU A 196 -1.83 -13.40 -22.96
N ALA A 197 -2.25 -12.46 -23.80
CA ALA A 197 -2.89 -11.23 -23.32
C ALA A 197 -4.20 -11.50 -22.54
N GLU A 198 -5.05 -12.39 -23.08
CA GLU A 198 -6.28 -12.78 -22.38
C GLU A 198 -5.99 -13.65 -21.14
N GLN A 199 -4.94 -14.47 -21.17
CA GLN A 199 -4.52 -15.26 -20.02
C GLN A 199 -4.13 -14.36 -18.83
N VAL A 200 -3.26 -13.36 -19.05
CA VAL A 200 -2.85 -12.41 -18.00
C VAL A 200 -4.07 -11.66 -17.44
N LYS A 201 -4.97 -11.18 -18.31
CA LYS A 201 -6.20 -10.51 -17.87
C LYS A 201 -7.10 -11.43 -17.03
N SER A 202 -7.19 -12.71 -17.41
CA SER A 202 -7.92 -13.72 -16.63
C SER A 202 -7.27 -14.03 -15.29
N ASP A 203 -5.94 -14.07 -15.22
CA ASP A 203 -5.19 -14.37 -14.00
C ASP A 203 -5.24 -13.21 -12.99
N ILE A 204 -5.29 -11.97 -13.47
CA ILE A 204 -5.56 -10.77 -12.64
C ILE A 204 -6.96 -10.89 -12.00
N GLU A 205 -8.00 -11.12 -12.80
CA GLU A 205 -9.37 -11.28 -12.30
C GLU A 205 -9.49 -12.48 -11.33
N ALA A 206 -8.82 -13.60 -11.63
CA ALA A 206 -8.81 -14.76 -10.75
C ALA A 206 -8.14 -14.45 -9.40
N SER A 207 -7.07 -13.65 -9.39
CA SER A 207 -6.38 -13.21 -8.17
C SER A 207 -7.30 -12.37 -7.28
N HIS A 208 -8.00 -11.37 -7.84
CA HIS A 208 -9.02 -10.60 -7.12
C HIS A 208 -10.12 -11.50 -6.53
N GLN A 209 -10.62 -12.45 -7.32
CA GLN A 209 -11.65 -13.38 -6.86
C GLN A 209 -11.16 -14.29 -5.72
N ALA A 210 -9.90 -14.75 -5.79
CA ALA A 210 -9.32 -15.60 -4.75
C ALA A 210 -9.11 -14.83 -3.44
N LEU A 211 -8.59 -13.61 -3.49
CA LEU A 211 -8.45 -12.73 -2.31
C LEU A 211 -9.82 -12.40 -1.70
N LYS A 212 -10.81 -12.08 -2.53
CA LYS A 212 -12.19 -11.86 -2.09
C LYS A 212 -12.77 -13.10 -1.40
N ALA A 213 -12.60 -14.29 -1.98
CA ALA A 213 -13.08 -15.54 -1.39
C ALA A 213 -12.40 -15.85 -0.05
N ALA A 214 -11.11 -15.54 0.10
CA ALA A 214 -10.38 -15.66 1.36
C ALA A 214 -10.90 -14.65 2.41
N LYS A 215 -11.08 -13.39 2.02
CA LYS A 215 -11.62 -12.31 2.87
C LYS A 215 -13.03 -12.60 3.36
N GLU A 216 -13.87 -13.27 2.57
CA GLU A 216 -15.20 -13.73 2.99
C GLU A 216 -15.16 -14.75 4.14
N GLN A 217 -14.01 -15.40 4.39
CA GLN A 217 -13.82 -16.30 5.54
C GLN A 217 -13.40 -15.56 6.82
N GLY A 218 -13.12 -14.27 6.76
CA GLY A 218 -12.58 -13.46 7.86
C GLY A 218 -11.25 -12.80 7.49
N CYS A 219 -10.56 -12.22 8.48
CA CYS A 219 -9.25 -11.61 8.29
C CYS A 219 -8.14 -12.66 8.17
N PHE A 220 -7.08 -12.30 7.44
CA PHE A 220 -5.97 -13.20 7.17
C PHE A 220 -5.26 -13.66 8.45
N ARG A 221 -5.01 -12.73 9.39
CA ARG A 221 -4.48 -13.02 10.74
C ARG A 221 -5.17 -14.22 11.41
N ASP A 222 -6.48 -14.28 11.32
CA ASP A 222 -7.27 -15.34 11.96
C ASP A 222 -7.15 -16.68 11.25
N ALA A 223 -7.00 -16.67 9.92
CA ALA A 223 -6.66 -17.88 9.17
C ALA A 223 -5.28 -18.42 9.59
N VAL A 224 -4.29 -17.53 9.81
CA VAL A 224 -2.97 -17.92 10.34
C VAL A 224 -3.09 -18.48 11.76
N LEU A 225 -3.87 -17.84 12.65
CA LEU A 225 -4.12 -18.33 14.00
C LEU A 225 -4.82 -19.69 14.04
N ALA A 226 -5.82 -19.89 13.18
CA ALA A 226 -6.52 -21.17 13.06
C ALA A 226 -5.55 -22.28 12.65
N TYR A 227 -4.60 -21.98 11.76
CA TYR A 227 -3.57 -22.93 11.36
C TYR A 227 -2.53 -23.15 12.47
N ALA A 228 -2.12 -22.09 13.16
CA ALA A 228 -1.16 -22.14 14.26
C ALA A 228 -1.68 -22.97 15.45
N ASN A 229 -2.88 -22.65 15.94
CA ASN A 229 -3.41 -23.17 17.20
C ASN A 229 -4.15 -24.50 17.04
N ASN A 230 -4.84 -24.67 15.90
CA ASN A 230 -5.75 -25.80 15.71
C ASN A 230 -5.38 -26.69 14.51
N ASN A 231 -4.30 -26.35 13.80
CA ASN A 231 -3.90 -27.02 12.55
C ASN A 231 -5.02 -27.02 11.49
N ILE A 232 -5.88 -26.00 11.50
CA ILE A 232 -6.97 -25.81 10.54
C ILE A 232 -6.46 -24.94 9.40
N LYS A 233 -6.30 -25.55 8.22
CA LYS A 233 -5.93 -24.84 6.99
C LYS A 233 -7.16 -24.24 6.31
N SER A 234 -7.02 -23.05 5.73
CA SER A 234 -7.98 -22.43 4.82
C SER A 234 -7.63 -22.78 3.37
N PRO A 235 -8.48 -23.54 2.66
CA PRO A 235 -8.34 -23.76 1.22
C PRO A 235 -8.37 -22.45 0.41
N GLN A 236 -9.09 -21.43 0.87
CA GLN A 236 -9.17 -20.14 0.18
C GLN A 236 -7.85 -19.37 0.25
N VAL A 237 -7.13 -19.46 1.38
CA VAL A 237 -5.77 -18.90 1.48
C VAL A 237 -4.81 -19.63 0.54
N GLU A 238 -4.82 -20.97 0.56
CA GLU A 238 -3.95 -21.78 -0.31
C GLU A 238 -4.25 -21.54 -1.80
N GLN A 239 -5.53 -21.30 -2.13
CA GLN A 239 -5.96 -20.93 -3.47
C GLN A 239 -5.46 -19.52 -3.86
N ALA A 240 -5.55 -18.53 -2.97
CA ALA A 240 -5.04 -17.19 -3.24
C ALA A 240 -3.53 -17.20 -3.52
N ILE A 241 -2.74 -17.90 -2.70
CA ILE A 241 -1.29 -18.10 -2.92
C ILE A 241 -1.04 -18.68 -4.32
N THR A 242 -1.71 -19.80 -4.65
CA THR A 242 -1.49 -20.50 -5.92
C THR A 242 -1.89 -19.65 -7.12
N THR A 243 -3.03 -18.96 -7.03
CA THR A 243 -3.55 -18.13 -8.13
C THR A 243 -2.67 -16.91 -8.38
N ILE A 244 -2.22 -16.22 -7.34
CA ILE A 244 -1.36 -15.04 -7.49
C ILE A 244 0.04 -15.47 -7.97
N GLY A 245 0.57 -16.61 -7.50
CA GLY A 245 1.79 -17.19 -8.05
C GLY A 245 1.67 -17.59 -9.53
N THR A 246 0.48 -17.98 -9.98
CA THR A 246 0.20 -18.21 -11.42
C THR A 246 0.20 -16.89 -12.20
N LEU A 247 -0.41 -15.83 -11.65
CA LEU A 247 -0.34 -14.50 -12.23
C LEU A 247 1.10 -14.03 -12.41
N ALA A 248 1.96 -14.19 -11.39
CA ALA A 248 3.38 -13.83 -11.50
C ALA A 248 4.07 -14.55 -12.68
N GLN A 249 3.81 -15.85 -12.87
CA GLN A 249 4.35 -16.61 -14.01
C GLN A 249 3.82 -16.13 -15.36
N SER A 250 2.53 -15.79 -15.44
CA SER A 250 1.91 -15.26 -16.66
C SER A 250 2.44 -13.87 -17.02
N LEU A 251 2.70 -13.02 -16.02
CA LEU A 251 3.33 -11.70 -16.20
C LEU A 251 4.76 -11.85 -16.74
N GLU A 252 5.56 -12.77 -16.18
CA GLU A 252 6.93 -13.00 -16.66
C GLU A 252 6.97 -13.41 -18.14
N GLN A 253 5.98 -14.19 -18.59
CA GLN A 253 5.88 -14.60 -20.01
C GLN A 253 5.65 -13.42 -20.97
N LEU A 254 5.21 -12.25 -20.49
CA LEU A 254 5.03 -11.05 -21.31
C LEU A 254 6.35 -10.58 -21.92
N ASN A 255 7.50 -10.84 -21.29
CA ASN A 255 8.82 -10.48 -21.81
C ASN A 255 9.06 -11.06 -23.22
N GLY A 256 8.58 -12.28 -23.49
CA GLY A 256 8.67 -12.88 -24.82
C GLY A 256 7.80 -12.18 -25.87
N ALA A 257 6.68 -11.59 -25.47
CA ALA A 257 5.80 -10.82 -26.37
C ALA A 257 6.38 -9.43 -26.67
N VAL A 258 7.05 -8.80 -25.70
CA VAL A 258 7.66 -7.45 -25.87
C VAL A 258 8.65 -7.40 -27.03
N GLU A 259 9.38 -8.49 -27.27
CA GLU A 259 10.32 -8.57 -28.41
C GLU A 259 9.63 -8.36 -29.77
N ALA A 260 8.38 -8.83 -29.91
CA ALA A 260 7.59 -8.70 -31.13
C ALA A 260 6.82 -7.38 -31.24
N ILE A 261 6.70 -6.61 -30.15
CA ILE A 261 6.07 -5.28 -30.16
C ILE A 261 7.01 -4.30 -30.89
N SER A 262 6.46 -3.40 -31.71
CA SER A 262 7.26 -2.36 -32.35
C SER A 262 7.64 -1.23 -31.37
N GLU A 263 8.80 -0.59 -31.56
CA GLU A 263 9.22 0.54 -30.71
C GLU A 263 8.17 1.67 -30.66
N THR A 264 7.50 1.96 -31.78
CA THR A 264 6.44 2.99 -31.83
C THR A 264 5.25 2.65 -30.94
N VAL A 265 4.82 1.39 -30.92
CA VAL A 265 3.72 0.95 -30.05
C VAL A 265 4.18 0.94 -28.60
N ALA A 266 5.40 0.47 -28.32
CA ALA A 266 5.95 0.48 -26.98
C ALA A 266 6.04 1.91 -26.41
N ASP A 267 6.51 2.87 -27.20
CA ASP A 267 6.61 4.30 -26.82
C ASP A 267 5.25 4.91 -26.43
N GLN A 268 4.21 4.58 -27.19
CA GLN A 268 2.84 4.99 -26.88
C GLN A 268 2.34 4.39 -25.56
N VAL A 269 2.60 3.10 -25.32
CA VAL A 269 2.24 2.42 -24.07
C VAL A 269 2.98 3.03 -22.88
N VAL A 270 4.29 3.32 -23.00
CA VAL A 270 5.08 3.95 -21.94
C VAL A 270 4.53 5.34 -21.60
N THR A 271 4.21 6.15 -22.62
CA THR A 271 3.60 7.46 -22.42
C THR A 271 2.26 7.35 -21.70
N ASN A 272 1.39 6.44 -22.17
CA ASN A 272 0.09 6.20 -21.55
C ASN A 272 0.23 5.77 -20.09
N TYR A 273 1.12 4.83 -19.81
CA TYR A 273 1.36 4.30 -18.47
C TYR A 273 1.79 5.39 -17.48
N VAL A 274 2.74 6.26 -17.85
CA VAL A 274 3.16 7.37 -16.98
C VAL A 274 2.02 8.36 -16.76
N ASP A 275 1.34 8.76 -17.82
CA ASP A 275 0.38 9.86 -17.77
C ASP A 275 -0.99 9.45 -17.20
N ARG A 276 -1.37 8.17 -17.30
CA ARG A 276 -2.69 7.66 -16.86
C ARG A 276 -2.65 6.75 -15.63
N THR A 277 -1.49 6.17 -15.32
CA THR A 277 -1.33 5.30 -14.14
C THR A 277 -0.46 5.98 -13.09
N VAL A 278 0.84 6.17 -13.36
CA VAL A 278 1.82 6.54 -12.33
C VAL A 278 1.57 7.94 -11.75
N ILE A 279 1.50 8.96 -12.62
CA ILE A 279 1.33 10.35 -12.17
C ILE A 279 -0.01 10.54 -11.43
N PRO A 280 -1.17 10.06 -11.94
CA PRO A 280 -2.42 10.15 -11.19
C PRO A 280 -2.39 9.44 -9.84
N THR A 281 -1.77 8.25 -9.74
CA THR A 281 -1.69 7.51 -8.47
C THR A 281 -0.87 8.28 -7.43
N TYR A 282 0.33 8.77 -7.77
CA TYR A 282 1.12 9.56 -6.82
C TYR A 282 0.52 10.93 -6.52
N THR A 283 -0.23 11.53 -7.45
CA THR A 283 -1.02 12.73 -7.18
C THR A 283 -2.09 12.45 -6.12
N ASN A 284 -2.77 11.30 -6.23
CA ASN A 284 -3.78 10.88 -5.28
C ASN A 284 -3.15 10.59 -3.90
N LEU A 285 -2.04 9.84 -3.86
CA LEU A 285 -1.28 9.56 -2.63
C LEU A 285 -0.92 10.85 -1.88
N LYS A 286 -0.33 11.83 -2.57
CA LYS A 286 -0.01 13.15 -2.00
C LYS A 286 -1.24 13.84 -1.42
N ASN A 287 -2.35 13.86 -2.16
CA ASN A 287 -3.58 14.53 -1.72
C ASN A 287 -4.20 13.87 -0.49
N GLU A 288 -4.28 12.53 -0.48
CA GLU A 288 -4.85 11.79 0.65
C GLU A 288 -3.93 11.85 1.88
N ALA A 289 -2.61 11.87 1.70
CA ALA A 289 -1.66 12.05 2.80
C ALA A 289 -1.80 13.44 3.46
N GLY A 290 -2.05 14.49 2.68
CA GLY A 290 -2.39 15.81 3.23
C GLY A 290 -3.63 15.77 4.12
N LYS A 291 -4.70 15.10 3.67
CA LYS A 291 -5.93 14.91 4.47
C LYS A 291 -5.68 14.04 5.71
N LEU A 292 -4.76 13.08 5.63
CA LEU A 292 -4.38 12.25 6.77
C LEU A 292 -3.74 13.06 7.88
N VAL A 293 -2.82 13.97 7.54
CA VAL A 293 -2.22 14.91 8.50
C VAL A 293 -3.30 15.77 9.16
N GLU A 294 -4.26 16.30 8.39
CA GLU A 294 -5.38 17.08 8.95
C GLU A 294 -6.22 16.25 9.95
N ALA A 295 -6.57 15.02 9.60
CA ALA A 295 -7.37 14.14 10.43
C ALA A 295 -6.64 13.73 11.72
N VAL A 296 -5.35 13.37 11.62
CA VAL A 296 -4.48 13.05 12.76
C VAL A 296 -4.29 14.26 13.67
N SER A 297 -4.06 15.45 13.10
CA SER A 297 -3.94 16.70 13.84
C SER A 297 -5.22 17.02 14.61
N LYS A 298 -6.39 16.86 13.99
CA LYS A 298 -7.69 17.05 14.64
C LYS A 298 -7.89 16.08 15.82
N TYR A 299 -7.53 14.80 15.64
CA TYR A 299 -7.60 13.80 16.72
C TYR A 299 -6.64 14.12 17.87
N THR A 300 -5.39 14.42 17.58
CA THR A 300 -4.36 14.68 18.60
C THR A 300 -4.60 15.97 19.39
N GLN A 301 -5.31 16.95 18.81
CA GLN A 301 -5.75 18.16 19.52
C GLN A 301 -7.05 17.98 20.31
N ASN A 302 -7.93 17.09 19.85
CA ASN A 302 -9.23 16.82 20.48
C ASN A 302 -9.54 15.32 20.45
N PRO A 303 -9.06 14.54 21.43
CA PRO A 303 -9.09 13.08 21.41
C PRO A 303 -10.48 12.53 21.76
N THR A 304 -11.41 12.65 20.82
CA THR A 304 -12.74 12.04 20.85
C THR A 304 -12.76 10.78 19.99
N GLN A 305 -13.70 9.87 20.24
CA GLN A 305 -13.86 8.68 19.40
C GLN A 305 -14.16 9.06 17.95
N GLU A 306 -15.00 10.07 17.71
CA GLU A 306 -15.33 10.56 16.37
C GLU A 306 -14.08 11.01 15.60
N ASN A 307 -13.16 11.74 16.24
CA ASN A 307 -11.95 12.18 15.57
C ASN A 307 -10.96 11.04 15.33
N LEU A 308 -10.86 10.05 16.24
CA LEU A 308 -10.04 8.87 16.02
C LEU A 308 -10.60 8.01 14.88
N ASP A 309 -11.91 7.79 14.84
CA ASP A 309 -12.59 7.05 13.77
C ASP A 309 -12.35 7.72 12.41
N ALA A 310 -12.40 9.06 12.36
CA ALA A 310 -12.10 9.83 11.16
C ALA A 310 -10.62 9.69 10.72
N ALA A 311 -9.68 9.71 11.66
CA ALA A 311 -8.25 9.48 11.37
C ALA A 311 -8.00 8.06 10.84
N CYS A 312 -8.62 7.05 11.45
CA CYS A 312 -8.58 5.65 10.98
C CYS A 312 -9.18 5.50 9.58
N GLN A 313 -10.32 6.14 9.31
CA GLN A 313 -10.93 6.11 7.99
C GLN A 313 -10.00 6.76 6.94
N GLN A 314 -9.41 7.91 7.26
CA GLN A 314 -8.50 8.60 6.35
C GLN A 314 -7.20 7.81 6.15
N TRP A 315 -6.70 7.09 7.16
CA TRP A 315 -5.57 6.18 7.00
C TRP A 315 -5.88 5.12 5.94
N LYS A 316 -7.06 4.48 6.02
CA LYS A 316 -7.50 3.50 5.02
C LYS A 316 -7.64 4.11 3.62
N GLN A 317 -8.13 5.35 3.50
CA GLN A 317 -8.22 6.03 2.21
C GLN A 317 -6.84 6.36 1.62
N THR A 318 -5.90 6.77 2.46
CA THR A 318 -4.54 7.12 2.06
C THR A 318 -3.72 5.89 1.68
N ARG A 319 -4.05 4.74 2.29
CA ARG A 319 -3.43 3.44 2.00
C ARG A 319 -3.71 2.97 0.57
N ILE A 320 -4.92 3.20 0.06
CA ILE A 320 -5.34 2.77 -1.29
C ILE A 320 -4.37 3.22 -2.40
N PRO A 321 -4.04 4.52 -2.58
CA PRO A 321 -3.12 4.93 -3.64
C PRO A 321 -1.67 4.48 -3.40
N TRP A 322 -1.29 4.16 -2.16
CA TRP A 322 0.03 3.55 -1.88
C TRP A 322 0.06 2.09 -2.36
N GLU A 323 -0.88 1.25 -1.93
CA GLU A 323 -0.96 -0.16 -2.32
C GLU A 323 -1.15 -0.32 -3.84
N ARG A 324 -1.93 0.59 -4.45
CA ARG A 324 -2.10 0.69 -5.91
C ARG A 324 -0.92 1.31 -6.66
N SER A 325 0.20 1.53 -5.97
CA SER A 325 1.49 1.94 -6.55
C SER A 325 2.57 0.86 -6.51
N GLU A 326 2.32 -0.26 -5.83
CA GLU A 326 3.37 -1.25 -5.57
C GLU A 326 3.83 -2.02 -6.83
N ALA A 327 3.05 -2.02 -7.92
CA ALA A 327 3.50 -2.53 -9.22
C ALA A 327 4.46 -1.56 -9.96
N PHE A 328 4.93 -0.50 -9.29
CA PHE A 328 5.89 0.45 -9.83
C PHE A 328 6.80 1.10 -8.77
N LEU A 329 7.27 0.27 -7.83
CA LEU A 329 8.33 0.59 -6.87
C LEU A 329 9.72 0.62 -7.51
N PHE A 330 9.88 1.40 -8.57
CA PHE A 330 11.16 1.66 -9.20
C PHE A 330 11.39 3.17 -9.38
N GLY A 331 12.65 3.54 -9.66
CA GLY A 331 13.03 4.94 -9.78
C GLY A 331 12.96 5.65 -8.43
N PRO A 332 12.40 6.87 -8.33
CA PRO A 332 12.55 7.72 -7.15
C PRO A 332 12.19 7.07 -5.82
N VAL A 333 11.11 6.27 -5.79
CA VAL A 333 10.63 5.61 -4.57
C VAL A 333 11.64 4.59 -4.02
N ALA A 334 12.34 3.87 -4.90
CA ALA A 334 13.38 2.91 -4.54
C ALA A 334 14.75 3.60 -4.34
N ASP A 335 15.15 4.46 -5.27
CA ASP A 335 16.46 5.12 -5.31
C ASP A 335 16.71 5.99 -4.07
N GLN A 336 15.65 6.61 -3.53
CA GLN A 336 15.71 7.48 -2.35
C GLN A 336 15.25 6.80 -1.06
N GLN A 337 14.98 5.49 -1.10
CA GLN A 337 14.53 4.71 0.07
C GLN A 337 13.20 5.20 0.67
N PHE A 338 12.32 5.80 -0.15
CA PHE A 338 10.98 6.18 0.31
C PHE A 338 10.11 4.96 0.59
N ASP A 339 10.27 3.88 -0.16
CA ASP A 339 9.54 2.62 0.07
C ASP A 339 9.69 2.12 1.51
N PRO A 340 10.89 1.77 2.01
CA PRO A 340 11.02 1.34 3.40
C PRO A 340 10.65 2.43 4.40
N HIS A 341 10.79 3.72 4.07
CA HIS A 341 10.45 4.81 4.98
C HIS A 341 8.94 5.01 5.16
N LEU A 342 8.17 4.80 4.08
CA LEU A 342 6.71 4.83 4.08
C LEU A 342 6.10 3.52 4.58
N ASP A 343 6.75 2.39 4.33
CA ASP A 343 6.06 1.11 4.44
C ASP A 343 6.87 -0.08 4.96
N SER A 344 7.86 0.17 5.82
CA SER A 344 8.57 -0.92 6.49
C SER A 344 7.64 -1.87 7.23
N TRP A 345 7.72 -3.16 6.87
CA TRP A 345 7.20 -4.28 7.64
C TRP A 345 8.27 -5.39 7.75
N PRO A 346 8.53 -5.99 8.94
CA PRO A 346 7.91 -5.72 10.23
C PRO A 346 8.47 -4.48 10.94
N LEU A 347 7.69 -3.94 11.87
CA LEU A 347 8.08 -2.80 12.70
C LEU A 347 9.08 -3.16 13.81
N SER A 348 9.94 -2.20 14.19
CA SER A 348 10.75 -2.29 15.40
C SER A 348 9.93 -1.89 16.64
N GLN A 349 9.16 -2.84 17.18
CA GLN A 349 8.35 -2.61 18.38
C GLN A 349 9.18 -2.12 19.59
N LEU A 350 10.44 -2.55 19.69
CA LEU A 350 11.34 -2.10 20.76
C LEU A 350 11.71 -0.62 20.62
N ASN A 351 12.00 -0.15 19.40
CA ASN A 351 12.32 1.25 19.16
C ASN A 351 11.08 2.13 19.26
N ILE A 352 9.94 1.67 18.73
CA ILE A 352 8.62 2.34 18.91
C ILE A 352 8.31 2.54 20.40
N LYS A 353 8.48 1.49 21.21
CA LYS A 353 8.31 1.56 22.66
C LYS A 353 9.27 2.55 23.33
N SER A 354 10.51 2.63 22.83
CA SER A 354 11.52 3.56 23.32
C SER A 354 11.17 5.00 22.96
N ILE A 355 10.65 5.25 21.75
CA ILE A 355 10.19 6.57 21.30
C ILE A 355 9.00 7.03 22.15
N LEU A 356 7.99 6.17 22.32
CA LEU A 356 6.79 6.45 23.12
C LEU A 356 7.08 6.73 24.61
N ARG A 357 8.22 6.27 25.12
CA ARG A 357 8.68 6.50 26.49
C ARG A 357 9.81 7.54 26.60
N GLY A 358 10.27 8.06 25.47
CA GLY A 358 11.38 8.98 25.39
C GLY A 358 11.01 10.39 25.86
N ASN A 359 12.01 11.26 25.85
CA ASN A 359 11.86 12.68 26.16
C ASN A 359 12.19 13.48 24.90
N PHE A 360 11.18 13.71 24.07
CA PHE A 360 11.31 14.47 22.82
C PHE A 360 10.75 15.88 23.00
N ASP A 361 11.34 16.84 22.29
CA ASP A 361 10.70 18.13 22.07
C ASP A 361 9.69 17.99 20.92
N TRP A 362 8.51 17.46 21.24
CA TRP A 362 7.47 17.18 20.25
C TRP A 362 6.99 18.42 19.49
N ALA A 363 7.31 19.64 19.93
CA ALA A 363 6.98 20.85 19.18
C ALA A 363 7.92 21.07 17.98
N ASN A 364 9.14 20.55 18.05
CA ASN A 364 10.19 20.74 17.05
C ASN A 364 10.69 19.43 16.42
N GLU A 365 10.15 18.28 16.82
CA GLU A 365 10.50 16.98 16.23
C GLU A 365 9.89 16.83 14.83
N ASP A 366 10.72 16.40 13.87
CA ASP A 366 10.40 16.25 12.44
C ASP A 366 10.58 14.80 11.93
N GLY A 367 10.95 13.87 12.84
CA GLY A 367 11.11 12.44 12.58
C GLY A 367 12.42 12.07 11.89
N SER A 368 13.29 13.03 11.57
CA SER A 368 14.57 12.78 10.88
C SER A 368 15.55 11.88 11.65
N SER A 369 15.38 11.79 12.97
CA SER A 369 16.19 10.92 13.84
C SER A 369 15.63 9.49 13.97
N MET A 370 14.42 9.24 13.45
CA MET A 370 13.71 7.98 13.61
C MET A 370 14.02 7.02 12.47
N GLY A 371 14.07 5.73 12.76
CA GLY A 371 14.31 4.69 11.75
C GLY A 371 13.06 4.41 10.91
N ALA A 372 13.26 3.98 9.67
CA ALA A 372 12.19 3.62 8.74
C ALA A 372 11.16 2.63 9.35
N ASN A 373 11.63 1.60 10.05
CA ASN A 373 10.79 0.62 10.77
C ASN A 373 10.13 1.14 12.07
N THR A 374 10.13 2.45 12.27
CA THR A 374 9.43 3.19 13.34
C THR A 374 8.63 4.37 12.78
N LEU A 375 8.45 4.45 11.47
CA LEU A 375 7.68 5.48 10.79
C LEU A 375 6.71 4.80 9.81
N GLY A 376 6.11 5.57 8.92
CA GLY A 376 5.29 5.04 7.84
C GLY A 376 3.90 4.56 8.24
N PHE A 377 3.21 3.99 7.26
CA PHE A 377 1.81 3.56 7.36
C PHE A 377 1.57 2.59 8.50
N HIS A 378 2.40 1.54 8.63
CA HIS A 378 2.20 0.51 9.65
C HIS A 378 2.47 1.01 11.07
N THR A 379 3.40 1.95 11.26
CA THR A 379 3.57 2.59 12.59
C THR A 379 2.31 3.39 12.94
N LEU A 380 1.78 4.16 11.99
CA LEU A 380 0.53 4.91 12.21
C LEU A 380 -0.65 3.95 12.44
N GLU A 381 -0.69 2.83 11.74
CA GLU A 381 -1.68 1.77 11.91
C GLU A 381 -1.65 1.21 13.35
N LEU A 382 -0.46 0.84 13.85
CA LEU A 382 -0.26 0.38 15.22
C LEU A 382 -0.78 1.42 16.24
N LEU A 383 -0.53 2.70 16.00
CA LEU A 383 -0.92 3.79 16.90
C LEU A 383 -2.44 4.03 16.91
N LEU A 384 -3.14 3.77 15.81
CA LEU A 384 -4.56 4.12 15.64
C LEU A 384 -5.53 2.94 15.81
N PHE A 385 -5.10 1.71 15.47
CA PHE A 385 -5.97 0.53 15.41
C PHE A 385 -5.61 -0.52 16.46
N GLU A 386 -6.62 -1.32 16.80
CA GLU A 386 -6.50 -2.53 17.61
C GLU A 386 -7.59 -3.52 17.18
N ASN A 387 -7.20 -4.76 16.88
CA ASN A 387 -8.12 -5.84 16.49
C ASN A 387 -9.10 -5.44 15.37
N GLY A 388 -8.58 -4.79 14.32
CA GLY A 388 -9.37 -4.40 13.16
C GLY A 388 -10.19 -3.12 13.31
N ASN A 389 -10.22 -2.53 14.50
CA ASN A 389 -11.07 -1.39 14.82
C ASN A 389 -10.22 -0.18 15.23
N PRO A 390 -10.73 1.05 15.06
CA PRO A 390 -10.18 2.20 15.78
C PRO A 390 -10.08 1.86 17.27
N ARG A 391 -8.97 2.26 17.91
CA ARG A 391 -8.83 2.08 19.35
C ARG A 391 -9.97 2.77 20.09
N LEU A 392 -10.34 2.22 21.25
CA LEU A 392 -11.46 2.73 22.03
C LEU A 392 -10.99 3.82 22.98
N VAL A 393 -11.20 5.09 22.63
CA VAL A 393 -10.68 6.27 23.35
C VAL A 393 -10.87 6.19 24.87
N LYS A 394 -12.06 5.79 25.33
CA LYS A 394 -12.40 5.72 26.76
C LYS A 394 -11.56 4.73 27.59
N THR A 395 -10.96 3.73 26.96
CA THR A 395 -10.10 2.73 27.61
C THR A 395 -8.64 2.89 27.20
N PHE A 396 -8.41 3.41 26.00
CA PHE A 396 -7.11 3.67 25.42
C PHE A 396 -6.40 4.86 26.08
N ILE A 397 -7.16 5.91 26.43
CA ILE A 397 -6.67 7.14 27.06
C ILE A 397 -7.26 7.25 28.46
N LYS A 398 -6.40 7.25 29.48
CA LYS A 398 -6.82 7.34 30.88
C LYS A 398 -5.82 8.14 31.70
N ASP A 399 -6.30 9.13 32.45
CA ASP A 399 -5.50 9.93 33.38
C ASP A 399 -4.23 10.54 32.73
N GLY A 400 -4.32 10.95 31.47
CA GLY A 400 -3.21 11.52 30.69
C GLY A 400 -2.20 10.48 30.16
N MET A 401 -2.50 9.19 30.32
CA MET A 401 -1.70 8.07 29.83
C MET A 401 -2.42 7.35 28.69
N VAL A 402 -1.63 6.73 27.81
CA VAL A 402 -2.05 5.92 26.68
C VAL A 402 -1.51 4.50 26.84
N THR A 403 -2.35 3.51 26.57
CA THR A 403 -1.98 2.08 26.63
C THR A 403 -2.20 1.40 25.28
N ILE A 404 -1.13 0.94 24.64
CA ILE A 404 -1.15 0.15 23.39
C ILE A 404 -0.87 -1.31 23.76
N GLN A 405 -1.73 -2.24 23.34
CA GLN A 405 -1.57 -3.69 23.60
C GLN A 405 -0.93 -4.42 22.43
#